data_AF-A0A966ZAI9-F1
#
_entry.id   AF-A0A966ZAI9-F1
#
_cell.length_a   1.000
_cell.length_b   1.000
_cell.length_c   1.000
_cell.angle_alpha   90.00
_cell.angle_beta   90.00
_cell.angle_gamma   90.00
#
_symmetry.space_group_name_H-M   'P 1'
#
loop_
_entity.id
_entity.type
_entity.pdbx_description
1 polymer ?
#
loop_
_entity_poly.entity_id
_entity_poly.type
_entity_poly.pdbx_seq_one_letter_code
_entity_poly.pdbx_strand_id
1 'polypeptide(L)'
;MKTLHLTNSWHATSGGIATFYRAIMDEANRRGQQMRLVVPGDRTRTEEVGSFGRIYYIEAPRAPMNPSYRVIYPHRYLLPGTALQRILNEECPDLVEISEKYSMPW
;
A
#
# COMPACT_ATOMS: atom_id res chain seq x y z
N MET A 1 5.58 6.25 -16.41
CA MET A 1 5.91 6.44 -14.99
C MET A 1 5.05 5.49 -14.17
N LYS A 2 5.67 4.67 -13.34
CA LYS A 2 5.04 3.78 -12.37
C LYS A 2 5.28 4.34 -10.97
N THR A 3 4.22 4.59 -10.22
CA THR A 3 4.32 5.00 -8.81
C THR A 3 3.96 3.86 -7.89
N LEU A 4 4.60 3.81 -6.71
CA LEU A 4 4.22 2.95 -5.62
C LEU A 4 3.96 3.78 -4.38
N HIS A 5 2.75 3.65 -3.84
CA HIS A 5 2.34 4.31 -2.61
C HIS A 5 2.32 3.29 -1.48
N LEU A 6 2.79 3.67 -0.29
CA LEU A 6 2.76 2.83 0.89
C LEU A 6 2.08 3.58 2.04
N THR A 7 1.11 2.94 2.69
CA THR A 7 0.44 3.53 3.86
C THR A 7 -0.01 2.50 4.88
N ASN A 8 0.26 2.79 6.14
CA ASN A 8 -0.33 2.08 7.28
C ASN A 8 -1.71 2.63 7.68
N SER A 9 -2.09 3.81 7.17
CA SER A 9 -3.39 4.44 7.47
C SER A 9 -4.50 3.89 6.57
N TRP A 10 -4.58 2.57 6.44
CA TRP A 10 -5.55 1.88 5.60
C TRP A 10 -6.63 1.19 6.42
N HIS A 11 -7.87 1.43 6.03
CA HIS A 11 -9.03 0.71 6.55
C HIS A 11 -9.89 0.25 5.37
N ALA A 12 -10.03 -1.07 5.23
CA ALA A 12 -10.55 -1.68 4.00
C ALA A 12 -12.03 -1.36 3.70
N THR A 13 -12.81 -1.06 4.74
CA THR A 13 -14.28 -0.90 4.66
C THR A 13 -14.79 0.51 4.95
N SER A 14 -13.95 1.43 5.43
CA SER A 14 -14.35 2.82 5.69
C SER A 14 -13.13 3.71 5.96
N GLY A 15 -13.11 4.93 5.43
CA GLY A 15 -12.07 5.91 5.78
C GLY A 15 -11.66 6.79 4.61
N GLY A 16 -11.32 8.05 4.89
CA GLY A 16 -10.95 9.03 3.87
C GLY A 16 -9.75 8.61 3.01
N ILE A 17 -8.80 7.87 3.58
CA ILE A 17 -7.61 7.38 2.85
C ILE A 17 -7.98 6.34 1.78
N ALA A 18 -8.88 5.40 2.08
CA ALA A 18 -9.31 4.40 1.10
C ALA A 18 -10.05 5.05 -0.07
N THR A 19 -10.94 6.00 0.21
CA THR A 19 -11.63 6.79 -0.82
C THR A 19 -10.65 7.62 -1.65
N PHE A 20 -9.70 8.29 -1.01
CA PHE A 20 -8.67 9.09 -1.67
C PHE A 20 -7.84 8.24 -2.65
N TYR A 21 -7.33 7.09 -2.21
CA TYR A 21 -6.54 6.22 -3.07
C TYR A 21 -7.33 5.60 -4.20
N ARG A 22 -8.60 5.24 -3.97
CA ARG A 22 -9.48 4.77 -5.06
C ARG A 22 -9.66 5.86 -6.12
N ALA A 23 -9.92 7.10 -5.72
CA ALA A 23 -10.05 8.21 -6.66
C ALA A 23 -8.76 8.49 -7.46
N ILE A 24 -7.58 8.40 -6.83
CA ILE A 24 -6.31 8.54 -7.55
C ILE A 24 -6.09 7.38 -8.51
N MET A 25 -6.41 6.15 -8.10
CA MET A 25 -6.29 4.98 -8.99
C MET A 25 -7.23 5.08 -10.20
N ASP A 26 -8.44 5.59 -10.01
CA ASP A 26 -9.38 5.80 -11.12
C ASP A 26 -8.81 6.79 -12.14
N GLU A 27 -8.20 7.88 -11.68
CA GLU A 27 -7.54 8.85 -12.57
C GLU A 27 -6.26 8.28 -13.19
N ALA A 28 -5.48 7.49 -12.44
CA ALA A 28 -4.31 6.79 -12.98
C ALA A 28 -4.71 5.84 -14.12
N ASN A 29 -5.81 5.10 -13.94
CA ASN A 29 -6.39 4.26 -14.99
C ASN A 29 -6.81 5.07 -16.21
N ARG A 30 -7.52 6.20 -16.02
CA ARG A 30 -7.92 7.09 -17.12
C ARG A 30 -6.72 7.61 -17.92
N ARG A 31 -5.61 7.88 -17.25
CA ARG A 31 -4.38 8.41 -17.86
C ARG A 31 -3.41 7.34 -18.37
N GLY A 32 -3.71 6.06 -18.20
CA GLY A 32 -2.81 4.97 -18.54
C GLY A 32 -1.52 4.95 -17.71
N GLN A 33 -1.59 5.44 -16.46
CA GLN A 33 -0.44 5.54 -15.56
C GLN A 33 -0.46 4.40 -14.56
N GLN A 34 0.66 3.69 -14.45
CA GLN A 34 0.76 2.55 -13.56
C GLN A 34 0.87 3.04 -12.11
N MET A 35 -0.08 2.62 -11.28
CA MET A 35 -0.11 2.95 -9.86
C MET A 35 -0.17 1.68 -9.03
N ARG A 36 0.70 1.58 -8.02
CA ARG A 36 0.72 0.52 -7.03
C ARG A 36 0.43 1.11 -5.66
N LEU A 37 -0.36 0.40 -4.87
CA LEU A 37 -0.60 0.75 -3.48
C LEU A 37 -0.28 -0.46 -2.62
N VAL A 38 0.52 -0.26 -1.57
CA VAL A 38 0.81 -1.27 -0.56
C VAL A 38 0.15 -0.87 0.74
N VAL A 39 -0.67 -1.75 1.28
CA VAL A 39 -1.47 -1.53 2.48
C VAL A 39 -1.46 -2.74 3.40
N PRO A 40 -1.67 -2.57 4.71
CA PRO A 40 -1.86 -3.68 5.62
C PRO A 40 -3.20 -4.40 5.36
N GLY A 41 -3.17 -5.72 5.47
CA GLY A 41 -4.33 -6.60 5.28
C GLY A 41 -4.42 -7.70 6.35
N ASP A 42 -5.58 -8.35 6.40
CA ASP A 42 -5.82 -9.56 7.19
C ASP A 42 -5.04 -10.77 6.67
N ARG A 43 -4.74 -10.77 5.36
CA ARG A 43 -3.94 -11.78 4.67
C ARG A 43 -3.20 -11.12 3.52
N THR A 44 -2.10 -11.73 3.10
CA THR A 44 -1.39 -11.29 1.90
C THR A 44 -2.22 -11.62 0.65
N ARG A 45 -2.53 -10.61 -0.16
CA ARG A 45 -3.25 -10.76 -1.43
C ARG A 45 -2.98 -9.58 -2.34
N THR A 46 -3.34 -9.75 -3.61
CA THR A 46 -3.30 -8.68 -4.61
C THR A 46 -4.70 -8.44 -5.16
N GLU A 47 -5.07 -7.18 -5.37
CA GLU A 47 -6.30 -6.73 -6.03
C GLU A 47 -5.91 -5.88 -7.23
N GLU A 48 -6.32 -6.28 -8.43
CA GLU A 48 -6.20 -5.44 -9.61
C GLU A 48 -7.32 -4.41 -9.61
N VAL A 49 -6.98 -3.15 -9.90
CA VAL A 49 -7.92 -2.02 -9.94
C VAL A 49 -7.81 -1.38 -11.32
N GLY A 50 -8.68 -1.81 -12.23
CA GLY A 50 -8.59 -1.46 -13.65
C GLY A 50 -7.36 -2.08 -14.33
N SER A 51 -6.90 -1.49 -15.43
CA SER A 51 -5.76 -2.00 -16.20
C SER A 51 -4.41 -1.48 -15.72
N PHE A 52 -4.40 -0.39 -14.94
CA PHE A 52 -3.17 0.29 -14.53
C PHE A 52 -3.00 0.39 -13.02
N GLY A 53 -4.04 0.17 -12.22
CA GLY A 53 -3.99 0.17 -10.77
C GLY A 53 -3.86 -1.24 -10.18
N ARG A 54 -3.11 -1.35 -9.07
CA ARG A 54 -2.99 -2.61 -8.29
C ARG A 54 -2.78 -2.31 -6.82
N ILE A 55 -3.46 -3.04 -5.94
CA ILE A 55 -3.32 -2.96 -4.49
C ILE A 55 -2.71 -4.26 -3.97
N TYR A 56 -1.58 -4.13 -3.27
CA TYR A 56 -0.95 -5.18 -2.49
C TYR A 56 -1.37 -5.07 -1.03
N TYR A 57 -2.08 -6.07 -0.56
CA TYR A 57 -2.36 -6.25 0.84
C TYR A 57 -1.25 -7.12 1.43
N ILE A 58 -0.53 -6.62 2.42
CA ILE A 58 0.47 -7.38 3.19
C ILE A 58 -0.17 -7.80 4.50
N GLU A 59 -0.12 -9.09 4.82
CA GLU A 59 -0.59 -9.57 6.11
C GLU A 59 0.09 -8.78 7.24
N ALA A 60 -0.72 -8.21 8.13
CA ALA A 60 -0.25 -7.37 9.22
C ALA A 60 -1.12 -7.57 10.47
N PRO A 61 -0.53 -7.56 11.68
CA PRO A 61 -1.30 -7.62 12.92
C PRO A 61 -2.16 -6.36 13.11
N ARG A 62 -3.17 -6.45 13.98
CA ARG A 62 -3.95 -5.30 14.42
C ARG A 62 -3.07 -4.32 15.21
N ALA A 63 -3.36 -3.03 15.09
CA ALA A 63 -2.60 -2.01 15.80
C ALA A 63 -2.87 -2.07 17.31
N PRO A 64 -1.85 -1.97 18.18
CA PRO A 64 -2.06 -1.70 19.60
C PRO A 64 -2.71 -0.31 19.67
N MET A 65 -3.75 -0.14 20.49
CA MET A 65 -4.58 1.08 20.61
C MET A 65 -5.71 1.26 19.59
N ASN A 66 -5.64 0.73 18.37
CA ASN A 66 -6.76 0.79 17.43
C ASN A 66 -6.92 -0.50 16.61
N PRO A 67 -7.67 -1.49 17.13
CA PRO A 67 -7.82 -2.80 16.51
C PRO A 67 -8.51 -2.78 15.14
N SER A 68 -9.20 -1.69 14.78
CA SER A 68 -9.79 -1.49 13.46
C SER A 68 -8.71 -1.31 12.39
N TYR A 69 -7.52 -0.84 12.77
CA TYR A 69 -6.38 -0.68 11.88
C TYR A 69 -5.39 -1.84 12.03
N ARG A 70 -4.59 -2.02 11.00
CA ARG A 70 -3.46 -2.95 10.97
C ARG A 70 -2.20 -2.16 10.64
N VAL A 71 -1.04 -2.65 11.07
CA VAL A 71 0.24 -1.94 10.92
C VAL A 71 1.33 -2.87 10.43
N ILE A 72 1.97 -2.48 9.33
CA ILE A 72 3.21 -3.07 8.82
C ILE A 72 4.35 -2.45 9.63
N TYR A 73 4.92 -3.23 10.55
CA TYR A 73 6.02 -2.80 11.39
C TYR A 73 7.38 -2.80 10.64
N PRO A 74 8.38 -2.04 11.14
CA PRO A 74 9.72 -1.95 10.56
C PRO A 74 10.37 -3.27 10.17
N HIS A 75 10.31 -4.29 11.03
CA HIS A 75 10.89 -5.59 10.72
C HIS A 75 10.26 -6.29 9.50
N ARG A 76 9.04 -5.89 9.08
CA ARG A 76 8.35 -6.43 7.89
C ARG A 76 8.69 -5.69 6.60
N TYR A 77 9.47 -4.61 6.66
CA TYR A 77 9.92 -3.87 5.47
C TYR A 77 11.43 -3.59 5.42
N LEU A 78 12.12 -3.50 6.58
CA LEU A 78 13.57 -3.28 6.66
C LEU A 78 14.38 -4.56 6.42
N LEU A 79 13.81 -5.74 6.71
CA LEU A 79 14.54 -7.00 6.57
C LEU A 79 14.58 -7.49 5.11
N PRO A 80 15.72 -8.08 4.68
CA PRO A 80 15.85 -8.72 3.37
C PRO A 80 14.76 -9.74 3.08
N GLY A 81 14.23 -9.74 1.86
CA GLY A 81 13.30 -10.78 1.38
C GLY A 81 11.88 -10.66 1.92
N THR A 82 11.54 -9.54 2.55
CA THR A 82 10.17 -9.23 2.99
C THR A 82 9.23 -9.02 1.79
N ALA A 83 7.91 -9.11 2.04
CA ALA A 83 6.89 -8.91 1.01
C ALA A 83 7.02 -7.53 0.33
N LEU A 84 7.29 -6.46 1.11
CA LEU A 84 7.47 -5.14 0.53
C LEU A 84 8.70 -5.09 -0.40
N GLN A 85 9.83 -5.66 0.01
CA GLN A 85 11.02 -5.66 -0.83
C GLN A 85 10.82 -6.45 -2.13
N ARG A 86 10.11 -7.58 -2.08
CA ARG A 86 9.76 -8.33 -3.30
C ARG A 86 8.90 -7.48 -4.22
N ILE A 87 7.86 -6.82 -3.68
CA ILE A 87 7.00 -5.93 -4.45
C ILE A 87 7.82 -4.79 -5.09
N LEU A 88 8.72 -4.15 -4.33
CA LEU A 88 9.57 -3.09 -4.85
C LEU A 88 10.49 -3.58 -5.98
N ASN A 89 11.09 -4.76 -5.83
CA ASN A 89 11.99 -5.36 -6.82
C ASN A 89 11.25 -5.87 -8.06
N GLU A 90 10.02 -6.37 -7.92
CA GLU A 90 9.20 -6.84 -9.04
C GLU A 90 8.56 -5.69 -9.79
N GLU A 91 8.07 -4.68 -9.07
CA GLU A 91 7.40 -3.55 -9.69
C GLU A 91 8.39 -2.52 -10.24
N CYS A 92 9.58 -2.35 -9.65
CA CYS A 92 10.55 -1.32 -10.05
C CYS A 92 9.90 0.05 -10.27
N PRO A 93 9.24 0.65 -9.27
CA PRO A 93 8.57 1.94 -9.43
C PRO A 93 9.60 3.06 -9.67
N ASP A 94 9.22 4.04 -10.50
CA ASP A 94 10.01 5.25 -10.75
C ASP A 94 9.98 6.19 -9.52
N LEU A 95 8.90 6.12 -8.73
CA LEU A 95 8.69 6.93 -7.54
C LEU A 95 8.02 6.09 -6.45
N VAL A 96 8.58 6.13 -5.25
CA VAL A 96 7.95 5.60 -4.05
C VAL A 96 7.47 6.76 -3.20
N GLU A 97 6.15 6.84 -2.99
CA GLU A 97 5.53 7.78 -2.07
C GLU A 97 5.11 7.04 -0.81
N ILE A 98 5.38 7.64 0.34
CA ILE A 98 4.96 7.06 1.60
C ILE A 98 4.07 8.05 2.31
N SER A 99 2.79 7.68 2.46
CA SER A 99 1.75 8.55 2.99
C SER A 99 1.29 8.01 4.34
N GLU A 100 2.15 8.17 5.35
CA GLU A 100 1.82 7.86 6.74
C GLU A 100 2.38 8.90 7.70
N LYS A 101 1.87 8.89 8.94
CA LYS A 101 2.23 9.86 9.98
C LYS A 101 3.03 9.29 11.16
N TYR A 102 3.13 7.96 11.33
CA TYR A 102 3.41 7.39 12.66
C TYR A 102 4.51 6.31 12.77
N SER A 103 4.95 5.62 11.71
CA SER A 103 5.75 4.38 11.83
C SER A 103 6.91 4.20 10.82
N MET A 104 7.06 5.09 9.85
CA MET A 104 8.13 5.13 8.86
C MET A 104 8.76 6.51 8.87
N PRO A 105 9.73 6.76 9.75
CA PRO A 105 10.72 7.77 9.47
C PRO A 105 11.64 7.17 8.39
N TRP A 106 11.56 7.68 7.16
CA TRP A 106 12.69 7.59 6.24
C TRP A 106 13.86 8.42 6.79
#